data_AF-A0A833LUF4-F1
#
_entry.id   AF-A0A833LUF4-F1
#
_cell.length_a   1.000
_cell.length_b   1.000
_cell.length_c   1.000
_cell.angle_alpha   90.00
_cell.angle_beta   90.00
_cell.angle_gamma   90.00
#
_symmetry.space_group_name_H-M   'P 1'
#
loop_
_entity.id
_entity.type
_entity.pdbx_description
1 polymer ?
#
loop_
_entity_poly.entity_id
_entity_poly.type
_entity_poly.pdbx_seq_one_letter_code
_entity_poly.pdbx_strand_id
1 'polypeptide(L)'
;MKLVIAEFLRTLKERDELDRLLPDLLVEMGYVPLARPQTGNRQFGVDLAVRGKNPRSGIDELLLAVIKKGDIGRAEWDGGAQSVRQSINEILDVYLKSHVEPPDRGKAVHIVVVANGELKQVVQASWCGFIADVQPRATVEFWGVDQLAELIETYLLDEHVFRDDDRKQLRRALALSGDRDYDRRDLHRLFLRTLGLSSTGELETPLKSGKSLLKALRIVSLSAHAFASWALAEGDAKQGLRGMERALLWSWHRLQLADDATRKEAMTEAFGMIWNGYLVACKNFFERVQPHCYTEDALLGYGGDSSELSVIAFELIGTLATIGLSQLLVTAADEAELESRSGQARIVADALASLIGNNGICSSPCLDRHSQDITLALTLLLLSDHIDDAINWLKKLVRNIDYSYKAKKYVPICTDSLDDLPEESGWNGVQASGRLMDTSWTLATLAGWSAILDQNDRYELLAKECRESYPGVCVQLWHPDEALYKHLYLGQAHFDCGASEAPIDLPERADAWRDHIRTILASDQASIAEASPAARAGIPVLDLIACRHFSTPIPPVFWYRFVSALFPSDGSNPGFVEQK
;
A
#
# COMPACT_ATOMS: atom_id res chain seq x y z
N MET A 1 8.09 -3.05 26.14
CA MET A 1 7.62 -2.70 24.78
C MET A 1 6.85 -1.37 24.82
N LYS A 2 6.38 -0.98 26.02
CA LYS A 2 5.85 0.34 26.38
C LYS A 2 6.54 1.52 25.70
N LEU A 3 7.87 1.64 25.77
CA LEU A 3 8.60 2.75 25.13
C LEU A 3 8.38 2.81 23.61
N VAL A 4 8.42 1.64 22.95
CA VAL A 4 8.21 1.51 21.50
C VAL A 4 6.77 1.83 21.10
N ILE A 5 5.81 1.33 21.88
CA ILE A 5 4.39 1.58 21.65
C ILE A 5 4.03 3.04 21.95
N ALA A 6 4.62 3.62 22.99
CA ALA A 6 4.48 5.04 23.34
C ALA A 6 5.00 5.93 22.21
N GLU A 7 6.11 5.56 21.60
CA GLU A 7 6.66 6.29 20.45
C GLU A 7 5.77 6.14 19.21
N PHE A 8 5.28 4.94 18.89
CA PHE A 8 4.24 4.72 17.88
C PHE A 8 3.01 5.60 18.11
N LEU A 9 2.46 5.60 19.33
CA LEU A 9 1.29 6.39 19.70
C LEU A 9 1.55 7.90 19.52
N ARG A 10 2.77 8.37 19.83
CA ARG A 10 3.17 9.77 19.59
C ARG A 10 3.25 10.12 18.10
N THR A 11 3.48 9.14 17.22
CA THR A 11 3.49 9.38 15.76
C THR A 11 2.10 9.45 15.13
N LEU A 12 1.05 8.98 15.80
CA LEU A 12 -0.33 9.11 15.31
C LEU A 12 -0.63 10.61 15.21
N LYS A 13 -0.82 11.15 14.01
CA LYS A 13 -1.00 12.59 13.79
C LYS A 13 -2.45 12.94 13.51
N GLU A 14 -3.28 11.99 13.12
CA GLU A 14 -4.67 12.23 12.76
C GLU A 14 -5.62 11.74 13.88
N ARG A 15 -6.69 12.50 14.17
CA ARG A 15 -7.66 12.15 15.22
C ARG A 15 -8.27 10.78 14.96
N ASP A 16 -8.56 10.51 13.69
CA ASP A 16 -9.19 9.29 13.19
C ASP A 16 -8.35 8.03 13.42
N GLU A 17 -7.02 8.15 13.61
CA GLU A 17 -6.13 7.00 13.86
C GLU A 17 -6.30 6.47 15.27
N LEU A 18 -6.39 7.37 16.27
CA LEU A 18 -6.62 7.01 17.67
C LEU A 18 -8.06 6.52 17.87
N ASP A 19 -9.02 7.14 17.17
CA ASP A 19 -10.44 6.73 17.15
C ASP A 19 -10.64 5.31 16.61
N ARG A 20 -9.71 4.81 15.77
CA ARG A 20 -9.73 3.43 15.23
C ARG A 20 -9.06 2.41 16.14
N LEU A 21 -7.97 2.79 16.81
CA LEU A 21 -7.23 1.90 17.71
C LEU A 21 -7.97 1.63 19.03
N LEU A 22 -8.62 2.66 19.57
CA LEU A 22 -9.23 2.60 20.89
C LEU A 22 -10.39 1.57 21.01
N PRO A 23 -11.31 1.45 20.03
CA PRO A 23 -12.34 0.42 20.05
C PRO A 23 -11.76 -1.00 20.15
N ASP A 24 -10.73 -1.31 19.37
CA ASP A 24 -10.09 -2.64 19.37
C ASP A 24 -9.43 -2.92 20.73
N LEU A 25 -8.71 -1.93 21.28
CA LEU A 25 -8.12 -2.03 22.60
C LEU A 25 -9.18 -2.31 23.68
N LEU A 26 -10.30 -1.58 23.66
CA LEU A 26 -11.38 -1.74 24.63
C LEU A 26 -12.08 -3.10 24.50
N VAL A 27 -12.25 -3.61 23.28
CA VAL A 27 -12.80 -4.95 23.05
C VAL A 27 -11.88 -6.03 23.65
N GLU A 28 -10.57 -5.93 23.44
CA GLU A 28 -9.61 -6.88 24.02
C GLU A 28 -9.48 -6.73 25.55
N MET A 29 -9.75 -5.54 26.10
CA MET A 29 -9.92 -5.32 27.54
C MET A 29 -11.19 -5.96 28.12
N GLY A 30 -12.07 -6.51 27.27
CA GLY A 30 -13.32 -7.18 27.68
C GLY A 30 -14.55 -6.27 27.71
N TYR A 31 -14.47 -5.07 27.14
CA TYR A 31 -15.62 -4.18 26.98
C TYR A 31 -16.39 -4.48 25.69
N VAL A 32 -17.66 -4.12 25.69
CA VAL A 32 -18.57 -4.25 24.55
C VAL A 32 -18.96 -2.84 24.08
N PRO A 33 -18.67 -2.47 22.81
CA PRO A 33 -19.06 -1.19 22.26
C PRO A 33 -20.58 -1.01 22.25
N LEU A 34 -21.03 0.16 22.69
CA LEU A 34 -22.38 0.64 22.41
C LEU A 34 -22.37 1.18 20.98
N ALA A 35 -23.44 0.94 20.21
CA ALA A 35 -23.46 1.18 18.77
C ALA A 35 -22.80 2.51 18.35
N ARG A 36 -22.01 2.47 17.27
CA ARG A 36 -21.22 3.62 16.79
C ARG A 36 -22.12 4.84 16.60
N PRO A 37 -21.72 6.03 17.09
CA PRO A 37 -22.49 7.25 16.88
C PRO A 37 -22.66 7.52 15.38
N GLN A 38 -23.91 7.70 14.93
CA GLN A 38 -24.22 8.07 13.54
C GLN A 38 -23.75 9.51 13.26
N THR A 39 -23.04 9.68 12.15
CA THR A 39 -22.56 10.98 11.65
C THR A 39 -23.74 11.94 11.49
N GLY A 40 -23.72 13.10 12.17
CA GLY A 40 -24.73 14.16 12.03
C GLY A 40 -25.59 14.46 13.28
N ASN A 41 -25.57 13.60 14.30
CA ASN A 41 -26.22 13.89 15.59
C ASN A 41 -25.22 14.46 16.60
N ARG A 42 -25.70 15.36 17.48
CA ARG A 42 -24.88 16.00 18.53
C ARG A 42 -24.38 14.94 19.50
N GLN A 43 -23.06 14.75 19.60
CA GLN A 43 -22.43 13.64 20.35
C GLN A 43 -22.26 13.91 21.86
N PHE A 44 -22.82 15.01 22.38
CA PHE A 44 -22.86 15.37 23.82
C PHE A 44 -21.56 15.11 24.60
N GLY A 45 -20.42 15.36 23.97
CA GLY A 45 -19.09 15.20 24.54
C GLY A 45 -18.50 13.79 24.54
N VAL A 46 -19.22 12.74 24.12
CA VAL A 46 -18.73 11.34 24.07
C VAL A 46 -18.34 10.95 22.65
N ASP A 47 -17.08 10.55 22.45
CA ASP A 47 -16.61 10.03 21.15
C ASP A 47 -16.85 8.52 21.03
N LEU A 48 -16.64 7.77 22.12
CA LEU A 48 -16.86 6.32 22.18
C LEU A 48 -17.45 5.91 23.52
N ALA A 49 -18.49 5.06 23.49
CA ALA A 49 -19.14 4.53 24.69
C ALA A 49 -19.08 3.00 24.69
N VAL A 50 -18.64 2.40 25.79
CA VAL A 50 -18.53 0.95 25.94
C VAL A 50 -19.05 0.52 27.31
N ARG A 51 -19.61 -0.69 27.40
CA ARG A 51 -20.04 -1.31 28.66
C ARG A 51 -19.20 -2.53 28.96
N GLY A 52 -18.84 -2.77 30.23
CA GLY A 52 -18.05 -3.93 30.59
C GLY A 52 -17.53 -3.89 32.01
N LYS A 53 -16.80 -4.93 32.40
CA LYS A 53 -16.11 -4.96 33.69
C LYS A 53 -14.77 -4.29 33.55
N ASN A 54 -14.49 -3.33 34.42
CA ASN A 54 -13.18 -2.72 34.53
C ASN A 54 -12.13 -3.80 34.82
N PRO A 55 -11.11 -4.00 33.97
CA PRO A 55 -10.17 -5.08 34.15
C PRO A 55 -9.22 -4.88 35.35
N ARG A 56 -9.08 -3.63 35.85
CA ARG A 56 -8.28 -3.33 37.05
C ARG A 56 -9.08 -3.48 38.35
N SER A 57 -10.34 -3.04 38.38
CA SER A 57 -11.15 -3.03 39.61
C SER A 57 -12.18 -4.17 39.69
N GLY A 58 -12.49 -4.83 38.57
CA GLY A 58 -13.49 -5.89 38.46
C GLY A 58 -14.95 -5.42 38.49
N ILE A 59 -15.19 -4.10 38.54
CA ILE A 59 -16.51 -3.49 38.69
C ILE A 59 -17.18 -3.33 37.31
N ASP A 60 -18.47 -3.65 37.21
CA ASP A 60 -19.26 -3.39 35.99
C ASP A 60 -19.51 -1.88 35.84
N GLU A 61 -19.03 -1.32 34.74
CA GLU A 61 -19.00 0.12 34.49
C GLU A 61 -19.49 0.47 33.08
N LEU A 62 -19.94 1.72 32.96
CA LEU A 62 -20.13 2.41 31.68
C LEU A 62 -18.89 3.29 31.46
N LEU A 63 -18.08 2.95 30.46
CA LEU A 63 -16.89 3.70 30.10
C LEU A 63 -17.19 4.63 28.92
N LEU A 64 -16.97 5.93 29.11
CA LEU A 64 -17.21 6.99 28.13
C LEU A 64 -15.86 7.64 27.79
N ALA A 65 -15.41 7.47 26.56
CA ALA A 65 -14.14 8.02 26.10
C ALA A 65 -14.34 9.35 25.36
N VAL A 66 -13.49 10.31 25.69
CA VAL A 66 -13.33 11.59 25.01
C VAL A 66 -11.95 11.61 24.38
N ILE A 67 -11.87 11.69 23.06
CA ILE A 67 -10.64 11.55 22.31
C ILE A 67 -10.15 12.93 21.86
N LYS A 68 -8.92 13.28 22.25
CA LYS A 68 -8.27 14.54 21.92
C LYS A 68 -6.91 14.28 21.26
N LYS A 69 -6.47 15.26 20.46
CA LYS A 69 -5.20 15.22 19.75
C LYS A 69 -4.15 16.08 20.46
N GLY A 70 -2.94 15.56 20.53
CA GLY A 70 -1.74 16.22 21.04
C GLY A 70 -1.74 16.38 22.55
N ASP A 71 -0.83 17.22 23.02
CA ASP A 71 -0.72 17.56 24.44
C ASP A 71 -1.93 18.39 24.88
N ILE A 72 -2.39 18.15 26.11
CA ILE A 72 -3.46 18.93 26.72
C ILE A 72 -2.85 20.13 27.45
N GLY A 73 -2.83 21.28 26.76
CA GLY A 73 -2.47 22.59 27.30
C GLY A 73 -3.69 23.42 27.73
N ARG A 74 -3.47 24.70 28.03
CA ARG A 74 -4.54 25.60 28.52
C ARG A 74 -5.68 25.75 27.51
N ALA A 75 -5.37 25.81 26.22
CA ALA A 75 -6.35 25.98 25.16
C ALA A 75 -7.21 24.71 24.99
N GLU A 76 -6.59 23.55 25.05
CA GLU A 76 -7.25 22.26 24.90
C GLU A 76 -8.09 21.91 26.14
N TRP A 77 -7.68 22.38 27.32
CA TRP A 77 -8.38 22.18 28.57
C TRP A 77 -9.69 22.96 28.68
N ASP A 78 -9.69 24.27 28.40
CA ASP A 78 -10.83 25.17 28.66
C ASP A 78 -10.95 26.33 27.64
N GLY A 79 -10.32 26.21 26.46
CA GLY A 79 -10.22 27.30 25.48
C GLY A 79 -11.42 27.46 24.54
N GLY A 80 -12.40 26.55 24.56
CA GLY A 80 -13.55 26.61 23.66
C GLY A 80 -14.55 25.47 23.79
N ALA A 81 -15.55 25.46 22.92
CA ALA A 81 -16.67 24.51 22.96
C ALA A 81 -16.26 23.03 22.80
N GLN A 82 -15.10 22.77 22.19
CA GLN A 82 -14.53 21.43 21.98
C GLN A 82 -13.40 21.11 22.97
N SER A 83 -13.26 21.89 24.03
CA SER A 83 -12.24 21.65 25.08
C SER A 83 -12.60 20.46 25.97
N VAL A 84 -11.60 19.90 26.64
CA VAL A 84 -11.78 18.72 27.49
C VAL A 84 -12.78 18.97 28.61
N ARG A 85 -12.67 20.10 29.32
CA ARG A 85 -13.58 20.44 30.42
C ARG A 85 -15.01 20.56 29.93
N GLN A 86 -15.21 21.19 28.77
CA GLN A 86 -16.54 21.36 28.18
C GLN A 86 -17.14 20.00 27.78
N SER A 87 -16.35 19.11 27.15
CA SER A 87 -16.81 17.75 26.81
C SER A 87 -17.23 16.97 28.06
N ILE A 88 -16.46 17.01 29.14
CA ILE A 88 -16.82 16.32 30.40
C ILE A 88 -18.11 16.90 30.99
N ASN A 89 -18.28 18.22 31.00
CA ASN A 89 -19.50 18.84 31.50
C ASN A 89 -20.73 18.42 30.67
N GLU A 90 -20.62 18.35 29.34
CA GLU A 90 -21.70 17.86 28.47
C GLU A 90 -22.09 16.41 28.78
N ILE A 91 -21.10 15.54 29.04
CA ILE A 91 -21.35 14.15 29.46
C ILE A 91 -22.16 14.13 30.76
N LEU A 92 -21.70 14.85 31.77
CA LEU A 92 -22.29 14.86 33.09
C LEU A 92 -23.70 15.45 33.10
N ASP A 93 -23.91 16.53 32.36
CA ASP A 93 -25.13 17.32 32.46
C ASP A 93 -26.19 16.92 31.45
N VAL A 94 -25.79 16.30 30.32
CA VAL A 94 -26.69 15.88 29.25
C VAL A 94 -26.67 14.36 29.05
N TYR A 95 -25.52 13.77 28.71
CA TYR A 95 -25.43 12.36 28.31
C TYR A 95 -25.94 11.43 29.40
N LEU A 96 -25.43 11.57 30.63
CA LEU A 96 -25.80 10.72 31.77
C LEU A 96 -27.28 10.81 32.15
N LYS A 97 -27.97 11.89 31.78
CA LYS A 97 -29.39 12.09 32.12
C LYS A 97 -30.33 11.59 31.03
N SER A 98 -29.92 11.62 29.77
CA SER A 98 -30.83 11.40 28.63
C SER A 98 -30.45 10.25 27.70
N HIS A 99 -29.20 9.79 27.69
CA HIS A 99 -28.68 8.84 26.69
C HIS A 99 -28.12 7.53 27.30
N VAL A 100 -28.28 7.32 28.60
CA VAL A 100 -27.92 6.05 29.25
C VAL A 100 -29.02 5.01 29.03
N GLU A 101 -28.68 3.91 28.36
CA GLU A 101 -29.60 2.81 28.11
C GLU A 101 -30.05 2.13 29.42
N PRO A 102 -31.26 1.53 29.48
CA PRO A 102 -31.78 0.88 30.67
C PRO A 102 -30.81 -0.14 31.33
N PRO A 103 -30.04 -0.96 30.58
CA PRO A 103 -29.09 -1.92 31.17
C PRO A 103 -27.90 -1.27 31.91
N ASP A 104 -27.58 -0.01 31.63
CA ASP A 104 -26.43 0.69 32.21
C ASP A 104 -26.82 1.67 33.32
N ARG A 105 -28.12 1.80 33.63
CA ARG A 105 -28.59 2.65 34.73
C ARG A 105 -28.12 2.11 36.07
N GLY A 106 -27.41 2.95 36.82
CA GLY A 106 -26.89 2.61 38.15
C GLY A 106 -25.53 1.92 38.15
N LYS A 107 -24.91 1.71 36.98
CA LYS A 107 -23.50 1.29 36.89
C LYS A 107 -22.57 2.43 37.28
N ALA A 108 -21.35 2.07 37.67
CA ALA A 108 -20.29 3.05 37.84
C ALA A 108 -20.00 3.75 36.51
N VAL A 109 -19.89 5.08 36.51
CA VAL A 109 -19.54 5.86 35.32
C VAL A 109 -18.06 6.17 35.36
N HIS A 110 -17.35 5.78 34.30
CA HIS A 110 -15.93 6.04 34.12
C HIS A 110 -15.73 6.87 32.84
N ILE A 111 -15.28 8.11 32.98
CA ILE A 111 -14.97 8.99 31.85
C ILE A 111 -13.47 8.97 31.64
N VAL A 112 -13.04 8.63 30.43
CA VAL A 112 -11.63 8.59 30.08
C VAL A 112 -11.34 9.65 29.03
N VAL A 113 -10.42 10.55 29.32
CA VAL A 113 -9.89 11.47 28.31
C VAL A 113 -8.65 10.83 27.70
N VAL A 114 -8.74 10.47 26.42
CA VAL A 114 -7.69 9.77 25.68
C VAL A 114 -6.97 10.76 24.79
N ALA A 115 -5.64 10.79 24.87
CA ALA A 115 -4.82 11.60 23.96
C ALA A 115 -3.50 10.91 23.62
N ASN A 116 -3.03 11.15 22.40
CA ASN A 116 -1.70 10.77 21.90
C ASN A 116 -0.58 11.76 22.33
N GLY A 117 -0.86 12.65 23.29
CA GLY A 117 0.10 13.53 23.93
C GLY A 117 0.04 13.45 25.45
N GLU A 118 0.64 14.44 26.11
CA GLU A 118 0.73 14.49 27.58
C GLU A 118 -0.14 15.60 28.17
N LEU A 119 -0.60 15.42 29.41
CA LEU A 119 -1.24 16.48 30.18
C LEU A 119 -0.16 17.46 30.64
N LYS A 120 -0.11 18.66 30.06
CA LYS A 120 0.93 19.63 30.41
C LYS A 120 0.83 20.06 31.87
N GLN A 121 1.98 20.22 32.52
CA GLN A 121 2.09 20.63 33.92
C GLN A 121 1.32 21.94 34.22
N VAL A 122 1.20 22.83 33.24
CA VAL A 122 0.47 24.11 33.35
C VAL A 122 -1.05 23.95 33.54
N VAL A 123 -1.61 22.78 33.27
CA VAL A 123 -3.03 22.44 33.43
C VAL A 123 -3.27 21.51 34.63
N GLN A 124 -2.23 20.82 35.10
CA GLN A 124 -2.35 19.74 36.08
C GLN A 124 -3.09 20.13 37.37
N ALA A 125 -2.84 21.33 37.90
CA ALA A 125 -3.55 21.83 39.08
C ALA A 125 -5.05 22.06 38.81
N SER A 126 -5.39 22.64 37.65
CA SER A 126 -6.77 22.87 37.22
C SER A 126 -7.51 21.56 36.94
N TRP A 127 -6.81 20.59 36.34
CA TRP A 127 -7.30 19.23 36.15
C TRP A 127 -7.63 18.60 37.51
N CYS A 128 -6.66 18.49 38.42
CA CYS A 128 -6.88 17.84 39.72
C CYS A 128 -8.02 18.47 40.52
N GLY A 129 -8.13 19.80 40.54
CA GLY A 129 -9.25 20.49 41.20
C GLY A 129 -10.61 20.12 40.59
N PHE A 130 -10.71 20.12 39.26
CA PHE A 130 -11.94 19.76 38.57
C PHE A 130 -12.33 18.28 38.78
N ILE A 131 -11.37 17.36 38.74
CA ILE A 131 -11.63 15.93 38.96
C ILE A 131 -12.16 15.69 40.37
N ALA A 132 -11.60 16.37 41.38
CA ALA A 132 -12.08 16.26 42.76
C ALA A 132 -13.56 16.68 42.92
N ASP A 133 -13.97 17.74 42.21
CA ASP A 133 -15.36 18.21 42.22
C ASP A 133 -16.32 17.25 41.51
N VAL A 134 -15.85 16.56 40.47
CA VAL A 134 -16.66 15.65 39.63
C VAL A 134 -16.69 14.22 40.16
N GLN A 135 -15.70 13.82 40.97
CA GLN A 135 -15.52 12.46 41.49
C GLN A 135 -16.79 11.80 42.10
N PRO A 136 -17.69 12.52 42.80
CA PRO A 136 -18.94 11.93 43.31
C PRO A 136 -19.94 11.49 42.22
N ARG A 137 -19.81 12.04 41.00
CA ARG A 137 -20.73 11.77 39.88
C ARG A 137 -20.14 10.76 38.89
N ALA A 138 -18.83 10.82 38.64
CA ALA A 138 -18.13 9.93 37.73
C ALA A 138 -16.64 9.87 38.09
N THR A 139 -16.01 8.73 37.87
CA THR A 139 -14.55 8.62 37.90
C THR A 139 -14.02 9.20 36.60
N VAL A 140 -13.02 10.07 36.66
CA VAL A 140 -12.43 10.68 35.47
C VAL A 140 -10.92 10.44 35.44
N GLU A 141 -10.43 9.82 34.36
CA GLU A 141 -9.02 9.47 34.17
C GLU A 141 -8.48 10.07 32.86
N PHE A 142 -7.19 10.34 32.81
CA PHE A 142 -6.49 10.74 31.59
C PHE A 142 -5.61 9.59 31.09
N TRP A 143 -5.90 9.08 29.90
CA TRP A 143 -5.06 8.11 29.21
C TRP A 143 -4.18 8.85 28.19
N GLY A 144 -3.02 9.29 28.67
CA GLY A 144 -1.95 9.78 27.81
C GLY A 144 -1.19 8.64 27.14
N VAL A 145 -0.16 9.02 26.38
CA VAL A 145 0.71 8.09 25.64
C VAL A 145 1.22 6.93 26.49
N ASP A 146 1.77 7.22 27.68
CA ASP A 146 2.39 6.19 28.52
C ASP A 146 1.37 5.16 29.01
N GLN A 147 0.15 5.62 29.33
CA GLN A 147 -0.91 4.74 29.81
C GLN A 147 -1.49 3.91 28.67
N LEU A 148 -1.72 4.53 27.50
CA LEU A 148 -2.12 3.81 26.31
C LEU A 148 -1.08 2.76 25.90
N ALA A 149 0.20 3.08 25.98
CA ALA A 149 1.26 2.13 25.68
C ALA A 149 1.27 0.94 26.63
N GLU A 150 0.98 1.17 27.91
CA GLU A 150 0.81 0.10 28.90
C GLU A 150 -0.42 -0.76 28.59
N LEU A 151 -1.55 -0.14 28.27
CA LEU A 151 -2.78 -0.85 27.94
C LEU A 151 -2.62 -1.68 26.67
N ILE A 152 -1.98 -1.13 25.63
CA ILE A 152 -1.67 -1.89 24.41
C ILE A 152 -0.69 -3.02 24.71
N GLU A 153 0.36 -2.78 25.51
CA GLU A 153 1.27 -3.87 25.90
C GLU A 153 0.55 -4.97 26.68
N THR A 154 -0.37 -4.59 27.55
CA THR A 154 -1.07 -5.51 28.47
C THR A 154 -2.23 -6.24 27.82
N TYR A 155 -2.99 -5.60 26.94
CA TYR A 155 -4.25 -6.15 26.40
C TYR A 155 -4.16 -6.49 24.91
N LEU A 156 -3.37 -5.75 24.12
CA LEU A 156 -3.16 -6.06 22.70
C LEU A 156 -1.90 -6.91 22.45
N LEU A 157 -0.91 -6.87 23.34
CA LEU A 157 0.37 -7.58 23.19
C LEU A 157 0.67 -8.54 24.35
N ASP A 158 -0.38 -8.92 25.08
CA ASP A 158 -0.33 -9.92 26.13
C ASP A 158 0.28 -11.24 25.62
N GLU A 159 0.76 -12.09 26.53
CA GLU A 159 1.22 -13.47 26.26
C GLU A 159 0.17 -14.31 25.49
N HIS A 160 -1.10 -13.88 25.54
CA HIS A 160 -2.21 -14.49 24.83
C HIS A 160 -2.34 -14.03 23.36
N VAL A 161 -1.72 -12.93 22.93
CA VAL A 161 -1.82 -12.39 21.55
C VAL A 161 -0.57 -12.68 20.73
N PHE A 162 0.62 -12.40 21.26
CA PHE A 162 1.89 -12.71 20.60
C PHE A 162 2.59 -13.88 21.29
N ARG A 163 3.04 -14.88 20.53
CA ARG A 163 3.96 -15.88 21.09
C ARG A 163 5.27 -15.19 21.48
N ASP A 164 6.01 -15.73 22.44
CA ASP A 164 7.31 -15.17 22.85
C ASP A 164 8.26 -14.92 21.68
N ASP A 165 8.27 -15.85 20.73
CA ASP A 165 9.08 -15.70 19.54
C ASP A 165 8.55 -14.65 18.58
N ASP A 166 7.23 -14.39 18.51
CA ASP A 166 6.66 -13.32 17.70
C ASP A 166 7.13 -11.95 18.21
N ARG A 167 7.16 -11.78 19.54
CA ARG A 167 7.68 -10.57 20.20
C ARG A 167 9.17 -10.36 19.89
N LYS A 168 9.98 -11.43 19.93
CA LYS A 168 11.41 -11.35 19.58
C LYS A 168 11.61 -10.94 18.13
N GLN A 169 10.84 -11.52 17.20
CA GLN A 169 10.94 -11.18 15.78
C GLN A 169 10.53 -9.73 15.51
N LEU A 170 9.42 -9.26 16.09
CA LEU A 170 8.99 -7.88 15.95
C LEU A 170 10.05 -6.91 16.49
N ARG A 171 10.63 -7.17 17.67
CA ARG A 171 11.71 -6.32 18.23
C ARG A 171 12.93 -6.23 17.33
N ARG A 172 13.35 -7.35 16.73
CA ARG A 172 14.47 -7.37 15.77
C ARG A 172 14.14 -6.56 14.53
N ALA A 173 12.93 -6.73 13.99
CA ALA A 173 12.48 -5.96 12.84
C ALA A 173 12.48 -4.46 13.11
N LEU A 174 11.94 -4.03 14.26
CA LEU A 174 11.93 -2.62 14.64
C LEU A 174 13.33 -2.06 14.87
N ALA A 175 14.21 -2.81 15.52
CA ALA A 175 15.60 -2.37 15.76
C ALA A 175 16.41 -2.21 14.46
N LEU A 176 16.03 -2.91 13.39
CA LEU A 176 16.69 -2.88 12.08
C LEU A 176 15.90 -2.07 11.05
N SER A 177 14.81 -1.41 11.42
CA SER A 177 13.93 -0.76 10.44
C SER A 177 14.55 0.47 9.76
N GLY A 178 15.55 1.08 10.38
CA GLY A 178 16.34 2.19 9.81
C GLY A 178 17.55 1.73 8.98
N ASP A 179 17.84 0.42 8.96
CA ASP A 179 18.91 -0.13 8.14
C ASP A 179 18.43 -0.35 6.70
N ARG A 180 19.11 0.30 5.74
CA ARG A 180 18.77 0.23 4.31
C ARG A 180 18.92 -1.18 3.75
N ASP A 181 19.87 -1.95 4.27
CA ASP A 181 20.19 -3.29 3.80
C ASP A 181 19.34 -4.37 4.47
N TYR A 182 18.49 -3.98 5.43
CA TYR A 182 17.61 -4.92 6.10
C TYR A 182 16.52 -5.46 5.16
N ASP A 183 16.46 -6.78 5.03
CA ASP A 183 15.55 -7.53 4.16
C ASP A 183 14.14 -7.77 4.74
N ARG A 184 13.90 -7.31 5.97
CA ARG A 184 12.65 -7.51 6.74
C ARG A 184 12.36 -8.98 7.06
N ARG A 185 13.34 -9.88 7.02
CA ARG A 185 13.16 -11.33 7.27
C ARG A 185 12.47 -11.65 8.59
N ASP A 186 12.74 -10.90 9.66
CA ASP A 186 12.16 -11.18 10.98
C ASP A 186 10.68 -10.80 10.99
N LEU A 187 10.31 -9.70 10.32
CA LEU A 187 8.92 -9.31 10.07
C LEU A 187 8.20 -10.35 9.18
N HIS A 188 8.87 -10.84 8.14
CA HIS A 188 8.32 -11.87 7.26
C HIS A 188 8.02 -13.18 8.01
N ARG A 189 8.95 -13.65 8.84
CA ARG A 189 8.75 -14.86 9.67
C ARG A 189 7.57 -14.70 10.63
N LEU A 190 7.43 -13.51 11.23
CA LEU A 190 6.29 -13.17 12.08
C LEU A 190 4.97 -13.27 11.30
N PHE A 191 4.89 -12.69 10.11
CA PHE A 191 3.67 -12.71 9.29
C PHE A 191 3.28 -14.13 8.88
N LEU A 192 4.21 -14.90 8.29
CA LEU A 192 3.92 -16.28 7.85
C LEU A 192 3.39 -17.13 8.99
N ARG A 193 4.09 -17.14 10.13
CA ARG A 193 3.67 -17.89 11.33
C ARG A 193 2.31 -17.45 11.86
N THR A 194 2.07 -16.14 11.91
CA THR A 194 0.81 -15.59 12.43
C THR A 194 -0.38 -15.97 11.54
N LEU A 195 -0.21 -15.83 10.23
CA LEU A 195 -1.21 -16.21 9.21
C LEU A 195 -1.39 -17.73 9.11
N GLY A 196 -0.43 -18.50 9.64
CA GLY A 196 -0.42 -19.96 9.57
C GLY A 196 -0.06 -20.48 8.18
N LEU A 197 0.79 -19.73 7.47
CA LEU A 197 1.28 -20.04 6.14
C LEU A 197 2.68 -20.65 6.22
N SER A 198 2.92 -21.68 5.41
CA SER A 198 4.26 -22.19 5.13
C SER A 198 5.06 -21.19 4.28
N SER A 199 6.34 -21.49 4.04
CA SER A 199 7.15 -20.73 3.07
C SER A 199 6.62 -20.81 1.63
N THR A 200 5.81 -21.82 1.32
CA THR A 200 5.13 -22.02 0.03
C THR A 200 3.70 -21.46 0.03
N GLY A 201 3.26 -20.83 1.11
CA GLY A 201 1.94 -20.20 1.21
C GLY A 201 0.79 -21.17 1.43
N GLU A 202 1.08 -22.41 1.83
CA GLU A 202 0.08 -23.42 2.20
C GLU A 202 -0.26 -23.33 3.70
N LEU A 203 -1.46 -23.77 4.09
CA LEU A 203 -1.86 -23.77 5.49
C LEU A 203 -1.16 -24.92 6.26
N GLU A 204 -0.33 -24.57 7.25
CA GLU A 204 0.37 -25.57 8.09
C GLU A 204 -0.56 -26.25 9.10
N THR A 205 -1.70 -25.63 9.41
CA THR A 205 -2.70 -26.14 10.35
C THR A 205 -4.09 -26.10 9.72
N PRO A 206 -5.01 -27.01 10.07
CA PRO A 206 -6.38 -27.03 9.54
C PRO A 206 -7.10 -25.70 9.78
N LEU A 207 -8.11 -25.40 8.95
CA LEU A 207 -8.80 -24.11 8.92
C LEU A 207 -9.14 -23.61 10.34
N LYS A 208 -8.41 -22.56 10.73
CA LYS A 208 -8.64 -21.73 11.89
C LYS A 208 -10.08 -21.18 11.86
N SER A 209 -10.77 -21.14 13.01
CA SER A 209 -12.09 -20.49 13.12
C SER A 209 -12.01 -19.02 12.70
N GLY A 210 -13.10 -18.43 12.20
CA GLY A 210 -13.09 -17.04 11.73
C GLY A 210 -12.50 -16.03 12.72
N LYS A 211 -12.80 -16.19 14.02
CA LYS A 211 -12.21 -15.40 15.10
C LYS A 211 -10.67 -15.47 15.16
N SER A 212 -10.10 -16.64 14.93
CA SER A 212 -8.64 -16.81 14.97
C SER A 212 -7.95 -16.28 13.72
N LEU A 213 -8.63 -16.24 12.56
CA LEU A 213 -8.14 -15.52 11.38
C LEU A 213 -8.17 -14.00 11.60
N LEU A 214 -9.27 -13.45 12.11
CA LEU A 214 -9.38 -12.03 12.45
C LEU A 214 -8.26 -11.60 13.40
N LYS A 215 -8.03 -12.38 14.46
CA LYS A 215 -6.91 -12.14 15.38
C LYS A 215 -5.56 -12.14 14.66
N ALA A 216 -5.31 -13.11 13.79
CA ALA A 216 -4.06 -13.17 13.02
C ALA A 216 -3.87 -11.93 12.13
N LEU A 217 -4.92 -11.50 11.43
CA LEU A 217 -4.88 -10.30 10.58
C LEU A 217 -4.67 -9.02 11.39
N ARG A 218 -5.29 -8.89 12.57
CA ARG A 218 -5.05 -7.78 13.50
C ARG A 218 -3.60 -7.74 13.99
N ILE A 219 -3.02 -8.88 14.32
CA ILE A 219 -1.60 -8.99 14.72
C ILE A 219 -0.67 -8.55 13.59
N VAL A 220 -0.91 -9.03 12.37
CA VAL A 220 -0.14 -8.64 11.18
C VAL A 220 -0.28 -7.14 10.92
N SER A 221 -1.51 -6.63 10.97
CA SER A 221 -1.81 -5.21 10.85
C SER A 221 -1.01 -4.39 11.85
N LEU A 222 -1.14 -4.66 13.16
CA LEU A 222 -0.46 -3.92 14.21
C LEU A 222 1.07 -3.97 14.06
N SER A 223 1.61 -5.14 13.73
CA SER A 223 3.05 -5.34 13.55
C SER A 223 3.59 -4.56 12.34
N ALA A 224 2.85 -4.53 11.24
CA ALA A 224 3.21 -3.79 10.04
C ALA A 224 3.14 -2.27 10.26
N HIS A 225 2.09 -1.78 10.92
CA HIS A 225 1.95 -0.37 11.28
C HIS A 225 3.07 0.10 12.21
N ALA A 226 3.37 -0.68 13.25
CA ALA A 226 4.47 -0.38 14.17
C ALA A 226 5.80 -0.31 13.41
N PHE A 227 6.06 -1.27 12.51
CA PHE A 227 7.26 -1.27 11.67
C PHE A 227 7.33 -0.06 10.75
N ALA A 228 6.23 0.30 10.09
CA ALA A 228 6.20 1.43 9.17
C ALA A 228 6.39 2.77 9.87
N SER A 229 5.78 2.95 11.05
CA SER A 229 5.97 4.14 11.89
C SER A 229 7.42 4.25 12.37
N TRP A 230 8.04 3.15 12.81
CA TRP A 230 9.42 3.14 13.27
C TRP A 230 10.41 3.46 12.14
N ALA A 231 10.22 2.82 10.99
CA ALA A 231 11.02 3.09 9.80
C ALA A 231 10.91 4.57 9.38
N LEU A 232 9.70 5.14 9.43
CA LEU A 232 9.48 6.56 9.14
C LEU A 232 10.22 7.47 10.12
N ALA A 233 10.21 7.15 11.42
CA ALA A 233 10.91 7.91 12.46
C ALA A 233 12.44 7.89 12.26
N GLU A 234 13.00 6.74 11.85
CA GLU A 234 14.41 6.59 11.48
C GLU A 234 14.77 7.23 10.13
N GLY A 235 13.78 7.77 9.40
CA GLY A 235 14.00 8.47 8.15
C GLY A 235 13.82 7.62 6.90
N ASP A 236 13.39 6.37 7.01
CA ASP A 236 13.20 5.44 5.90
C ASP A 236 11.72 5.08 5.68
N ALA A 237 11.01 5.94 4.95
CA ALA A 237 9.62 5.68 4.57
C ALA A 237 9.48 4.49 3.59
N LYS A 238 10.54 4.15 2.85
CA LYS A 238 10.54 3.05 1.87
C LYS A 238 10.45 1.70 2.57
N GLN A 239 11.24 1.49 3.62
CA GLN A 239 11.17 0.29 4.47
C GLN A 239 9.75 0.08 4.99
N GLY A 240 9.14 1.13 5.53
CA GLY A 240 7.77 1.09 6.04
C GLY A 240 6.74 0.71 4.98
N LEU A 241 6.81 1.33 3.80
CA LEU A 241 5.93 1.01 2.67
C LEU A 241 6.07 -0.46 2.22
N ARG A 242 7.29 -0.97 2.08
CA ARG A 242 7.55 -2.38 1.72
C ARG A 242 7.02 -3.34 2.78
N GLY A 243 7.13 -2.99 4.06
CA GLY A 243 6.56 -3.77 5.16
C GLY A 243 5.03 -3.84 5.10
N MET A 244 4.36 -2.71 4.82
CA MET A 244 2.91 -2.65 4.66
C MET A 244 2.42 -3.41 3.43
N GLU A 245 3.09 -3.28 2.29
CA GLU A 245 2.76 -4.03 1.07
C GLU A 245 2.83 -5.54 1.31
N ARG A 246 3.88 -6.01 1.98
CA ARG A 246 4.03 -7.44 2.31
C ARG A 246 2.90 -7.92 3.22
N ALA A 247 2.56 -7.14 4.24
CA ALA A 247 1.46 -7.44 5.15
C ALA A 247 0.12 -7.51 4.39
N LEU A 248 -0.12 -6.58 3.46
CA LEU A 248 -1.30 -6.53 2.61
C LEU A 248 -1.41 -7.76 1.71
N LEU A 249 -0.35 -8.08 0.97
CA LEU A 249 -0.33 -9.17 -0.01
C LEU A 249 -0.48 -10.55 0.64
N TRP A 250 0.25 -10.84 1.70
CA TRP A 250 0.15 -12.13 2.39
C TRP A 250 -1.15 -12.29 3.18
N SER A 251 -1.69 -11.21 3.72
CA SER A 251 -3.03 -11.23 4.33
C SER A 251 -4.10 -11.52 3.29
N TRP A 252 -3.98 -10.93 2.09
CA TRP A 252 -4.88 -11.22 0.98
C TRP A 252 -4.78 -12.68 0.52
N HIS A 253 -3.56 -13.20 0.35
CA HIS A 253 -3.32 -14.62 0.05
C HIS A 253 -4.01 -15.53 1.07
N ARG A 254 -3.84 -15.22 2.36
CA ARG A 254 -4.48 -15.98 3.45
C ARG A 254 -6.01 -15.94 3.40
N LEU A 255 -6.60 -14.83 2.96
CA LEU A 255 -8.06 -14.70 2.81
C LEU A 255 -8.63 -15.57 1.68
N GLN A 256 -7.86 -15.81 0.61
CA GLN A 256 -8.28 -16.71 -0.47
C GLN A 256 -8.40 -18.17 -0.01
N LEU A 257 -7.65 -18.54 1.03
CA LEU A 257 -7.69 -19.88 1.64
C LEU A 257 -8.80 -20.05 2.70
N ALA A 258 -9.53 -18.99 3.03
CA ALA A 258 -10.66 -19.05 3.97
C ALA A 258 -11.99 -19.33 3.24
N ASP A 259 -12.99 -19.85 3.95
CA ASP A 259 -14.36 -19.95 3.45
C ASP A 259 -14.98 -18.56 3.23
N ASP A 260 -16.02 -18.48 2.39
CA ASP A 260 -16.61 -17.21 1.96
C ASP A 260 -17.20 -16.37 3.11
N ALA A 261 -17.80 -17.01 4.12
CA ALA A 261 -18.40 -16.31 5.24
C ALA A 261 -17.32 -15.64 6.10
N THR A 262 -16.28 -16.41 6.46
CA THR A 262 -15.11 -15.89 7.18
C THR A 262 -14.39 -14.80 6.38
N ARG A 263 -14.24 -14.98 5.06
CA ARG A 263 -13.57 -14.02 4.17
C ARG A 263 -14.29 -12.68 4.18
N LYS A 264 -15.63 -12.69 4.09
CA LYS A 264 -16.45 -11.47 4.06
C LYS A 264 -16.33 -10.69 5.38
N GLU A 265 -16.42 -11.36 6.51
CA GLU A 265 -16.22 -10.75 7.84
C GLU A 265 -14.82 -10.12 7.97
N ALA A 266 -13.80 -10.88 7.59
CA ALA A 266 -12.41 -10.43 7.65
C ALA A 266 -12.07 -9.30 6.68
N MET A 267 -12.73 -9.24 5.52
CA MET A 267 -12.61 -8.12 4.58
C MET A 267 -13.11 -6.81 5.17
N THR A 268 -14.31 -6.81 5.78
CA THR A 268 -14.94 -5.58 6.29
C THR A 268 -14.21 -5.01 7.50
N GLU A 269 -13.60 -5.86 8.33
CA GLU A 269 -12.96 -5.42 9.57
C GLU A 269 -11.43 -5.39 9.46
N ALA A 270 -10.79 -6.57 9.43
CA ALA A 270 -9.34 -6.66 9.63
C ALA A 270 -8.52 -6.27 8.40
N PHE A 271 -8.95 -6.66 7.20
CA PHE A 271 -8.24 -6.32 5.97
C PHE A 271 -8.34 -4.82 5.65
N GLY A 272 -9.49 -4.20 5.91
CA GLY A 272 -9.67 -2.75 5.78
C GLY A 272 -8.66 -1.95 6.59
N MET A 273 -8.28 -2.41 7.79
CA MET A 273 -7.21 -1.78 8.58
C MET A 273 -5.85 -1.85 7.90
N ILE A 274 -5.49 -3.01 7.33
CA ILE A 274 -4.22 -3.19 6.62
C ILE A 274 -4.18 -2.32 5.36
N TRP A 275 -5.29 -2.28 4.61
CA TRP A 275 -5.45 -1.43 3.44
C TRP A 275 -5.28 0.05 3.76
N ASN A 276 -5.97 0.54 4.79
CA ASN A 276 -5.83 1.94 5.23
C ASN A 276 -4.40 2.25 5.70
N GLY A 277 -3.76 1.33 6.42
CA GLY A 277 -2.36 1.43 6.78
C GLY A 277 -1.43 1.57 5.59
N TYR A 278 -1.68 0.78 4.55
CA TYR A 278 -0.94 0.86 3.29
C TYR A 278 -1.11 2.24 2.66
N LEU A 279 -2.33 2.77 2.57
CA LEU A 279 -2.58 4.12 2.04
C LEU A 279 -1.86 5.21 2.85
N VAL A 280 -1.80 5.10 4.18
CA VAL A 280 -1.03 6.01 5.04
C VAL A 280 0.47 5.91 4.76
N ALA A 281 1.00 4.69 4.60
CA ALA A 281 2.40 4.49 4.22
C ALA A 281 2.71 5.07 2.82
N CYS A 282 1.80 4.92 1.86
CA CYS A 282 1.89 5.54 0.54
C CYS A 282 1.96 7.06 0.64
N LYS A 283 1.06 7.69 1.41
CA LYS A 283 1.06 9.13 1.65
C LYS A 283 2.38 9.60 2.25
N ASN A 284 2.85 8.94 3.32
CA ASN A 284 4.10 9.30 3.99
C ASN A 284 5.33 9.16 3.08
N PHE A 285 5.36 8.12 2.23
CA PHE A 285 6.41 7.96 1.23
C PHE A 285 6.34 9.06 0.17
N PHE A 286 5.15 9.30 -0.38
CA PHE A 286 4.93 10.29 -1.44
C PHE A 286 5.28 11.71 -0.98
N GLU A 287 4.83 12.14 0.20
CA GLU A 287 5.12 13.48 0.74
C GLU A 287 6.63 13.76 0.87
N ARG A 288 7.44 12.73 1.10
CA ARG A 288 8.91 12.87 1.16
C ARG A 288 9.56 12.96 -0.21
N VAL A 289 9.05 12.21 -1.19
CA VAL A 289 9.66 12.15 -2.53
C VAL A 289 9.16 13.27 -3.44
N GLN A 290 7.92 13.72 -3.26
CA GLN A 290 7.26 14.71 -4.11
C GLN A 290 8.11 15.95 -4.40
N PRO A 291 8.79 16.60 -3.42
CA PRO A 291 9.63 17.77 -3.70
C PRO A 291 10.79 17.49 -4.67
N HIS A 292 11.33 16.27 -4.63
CA HIS A 292 12.45 15.86 -5.50
C HIS A 292 11.99 15.64 -6.94
N CYS A 293 10.73 15.27 -7.18
CA CYS A 293 10.21 15.07 -8.53
C CYS A 293 10.25 16.32 -9.41
N TYR A 294 10.16 17.52 -8.80
CA TYR A 294 10.12 18.79 -9.51
C TYR A 294 11.49 19.46 -9.68
N THR A 295 12.56 18.83 -9.19
CA THR A 295 13.92 19.36 -9.31
C THR A 295 14.64 18.68 -10.48
N GLU A 296 15.29 19.48 -11.33
CA GLU A 296 16.12 18.99 -12.43
C GLU A 296 17.25 18.13 -11.89
N ASP A 297 17.41 16.93 -12.46
CA ASP A 297 18.43 15.95 -12.08
C ASP A 297 18.50 15.64 -10.57
N ALA A 298 17.35 15.69 -9.88
CA ALA A 298 17.23 15.46 -8.43
C ALA A 298 17.74 14.10 -7.97
N LEU A 299 17.74 13.10 -8.86
CA LEU A 299 18.24 11.76 -8.55
C LEU A 299 19.77 11.68 -8.50
N LEU A 300 20.49 12.69 -9.03
CA LEU A 300 21.96 12.73 -8.95
C LEU A 300 22.41 12.72 -7.48
N GLY A 301 23.35 11.82 -7.17
CA GLY A 301 23.88 11.64 -5.82
C GLY A 301 23.19 10.55 -4.98
N TYR A 302 22.12 9.94 -5.47
CA TYR A 302 21.49 8.78 -4.82
C TYR A 302 22.08 7.43 -5.26
N GLY A 303 22.85 7.39 -6.35
CA GLY A 303 23.59 6.20 -6.81
C GLY A 303 25.07 6.51 -7.03
N GLY A 304 25.92 5.48 -6.87
CA GLY A 304 27.36 5.54 -7.12
C GLY A 304 27.72 5.50 -8.60
N ASP A 305 26.86 4.93 -9.44
CA ASP A 305 27.00 4.92 -10.90
C ASP A 305 25.65 5.06 -11.65
N SER A 306 25.72 5.11 -12.98
CA SER A 306 24.53 5.28 -13.84
C SER A 306 23.59 4.08 -13.81
N SER A 307 24.09 2.86 -13.61
CA SER A 307 23.26 1.65 -13.57
C SER A 307 22.48 1.59 -12.25
N GLU A 308 23.12 1.89 -11.12
CA GLU A 308 22.47 2.01 -9.82
C GLU A 308 21.42 3.13 -9.84
N LEU A 309 21.75 4.27 -10.45
CA LEU A 309 20.80 5.37 -10.62
C LEU A 309 19.57 4.95 -11.45
N SER A 310 19.76 4.13 -12.49
CA SER A 310 18.64 3.55 -13.26
C SER A 310 17.78 2.65 -12.38
N VAL A 311 18.38 1.75 -11.59
CA VAL A 311 17.62 0.89 -10.65
C VAL A 311 16.77 1.73 -9.69
N ILE A 312 17.37 2.77 -9.09
CA ILE A 312 16.66 3.68 -8.16
C ILE A 312 15.51 4.41 -8.88
N ALA A 313 15.76 4.92 -10.08
CA ALA A 313 14.78 5.66 -10.86
C ALA A 313 13.56 4.79 -11.21
N PHE A 314 13.79 3.58 -11.73
CA PHE A 314 12.69 2.70 -12.12
C PHE A 314 11.93 2.13 -10.91
N GLU A 315 12.60 1.84 -9.81
CA GLU A 315 11.92 1.48 -8.56
C GLU A 315 11.00 2.63 -8.07
N LEU A 316 11.48 3.87 -8.15
CA LEU A 316 10.67 5.03 -7.77
C LEU A 316 9.48 5.23 -8.72
N ILE A 317 9.70 5.11 -10.03
CA ILE A 317 8.66 5.17 -11.07
C ILE A 317 7.55 4.16 -10.78
N GLY A 318 7.89 2.88 -10.59
CA GLY A 318 6.92 1.84 -10.29
C GLY A 318 6.19 2.09 -8.97
N THR A 319 6.90 2.57 -7.95
CA THR A 319 6.31 2.85 -6.64
C THR A 319 5.29 3.99 -6.73
N LEU A 320 5.64 5.12 -7.35
CA LEU A 320 4.71 6.23 -7.60
C LEU A 320 3.52 5.78 -8.44
N ALA A 321 3.77 4.98 -9.48
CA ALA A 321 2.71 4.43 -10.31
C ALA A 321 1.70 3.61 -9.49
N THR A 322 2.16 2.69 -8.63
CA THR A 322 1.26 1.92 -7.77
C THR A 322 0.54 2.76 -6.71
N ILE A 323 1.17 3.84 -6.21
CA ILE A 323 0.52 4.79 -5.30
C ILE A 323 -0.65 5.48 -6.01
N GLY A 324 -0.42 6.05 -7.20
CA GLY A 324 -1.49 6.70 -7.97
C GLY A 324 -2.59 5.72 -8.38
N LEU A 325 -2.21 4.53 -8.86
CA LEU A 325 -3.17 3.49 -9.23
C LEU A 325 -3.99 2.99 -8.04
N SER A 326 -3.46 3.04 -6.80
CA SER A 326 -4.22 2.66 -5.60
C SER A 326 -5.36 3.62 -5.26
N GLN A 327 -5.36 4.82 -5.86
CA GLN A 327 -6.46 5.76 -5.79
C GLN A 327 -7.52 5.49 -6.87
N LEU A 328 -7.10 5.10 -8.08
CA LEU A 328 -8.01 4.90 -9.23
C LEU A 328 -8.64 3.51 -9.30
N LEU A 329 -7.87 2.47 -8.98
CA LEU A 329 -8.24 1.07 -9.21
C LEU A 329 -8.78 0.41 -7.93
N VAL A 330 -9.71 1.11 -7.26
CA VAL A 330 -10.45 0.67 -6.07
C VAL A 330 -11.90 1.16 -6.18
N THR A 331 -12.87 0.34 -5.78
CA THR A 331 -14.28 0.72 -5.76
C THR A 331 -14.53 1.87 -4.79
N ALA A 332 -15.03 2.99 -5.30
CA ALA A 332 -15.49 4.12 -4.50
C ALA A 332 -16.91 3.87 -3.95
N ALA A 333 -17.20 4.39 -2.75
CA ALA A 333 -18.52 4.28 -2.15
C ALA A 333 -19.55 5.23 -2.81
N ASP A 334 -19.09 6.41 -3.24
CA ASP A 334 -19.90 7.43 -3.90
C ASP A 334 -19.07 8.29 -4.88
N GLU A 335 -19.75 9.17 -5.60
CA GLU A 335 -19.14 10.05 -6.60
C GLU A 335 -18.18 11.09 -5.98
N ALA A 336 -18.40 11.49 -4.73
CA ALA A 336 -17.53 12.44 -4.04
C ALA A 336 -16.19 11.79 -3.64
N GLU A 337 -16.23 10.54 -3.18
CA GLU A 337 -15.03 9.74 -2.93
C GLU A 337 -14.26 9.47 -4.22
N LEU A 338 -14.96 9.12 -5.30
CA LEU A 338 -14.36 8.90 -6.62
C LEU A 338 -13.61 10.15 -7.12
N GLU A 339 -14.24 11.32 -7.03
CA GLU A 339 -13.61 12.59 -7.42
C GLU A 339 -12.39 12.92 -6.54
N SER A 340 -12.51 12.72 -5.22
CA SER A 340 -11.40 12.94 -4.28
C SER A 340 -10.20 12.05 -4.60
N ARG A 341 -10.43 10.76 -4.83
CA ARG A 341 -9.40 9.79 -5.19
C ARG A 341 -8.79 10.10 -6.54
N SER A 342 -9.61 10.47 -7.52
CA SER A 342 -9.13 10.88 -8.86
C SER A 342 -8.22 12.11 -8.76
N GLY A 343 -8.57 13.09 -7.92
CA GLY A 343 -7.72 14.23 -7.62
C GLY A 343 -6.38 13.84 -6.99
N GLN A 344 -6.38 12.90 -6.05
CA GLN A 344 -5.15 12.38 -5.44
C GLN A 344 -4.27 11.63 -6.45
N ALA A 345 -4.88 10.81 -7.32
CA ALA A 345 -4.16 10.12 -8.39
C ALA A 345 -3.48 11.09 -9.34
N ARG A 346 -4.18 12.17 -9.71
CA ARG A 346 -3.66 13.23 -10.59
C ARG A 346 -2.43 13.91 -9.99
N ILE A 347 -2.44 14.23 -8.69
CA ILE A 347 -1.28 14.81 -7.99
C ILE A 347 -0.06 13.89 -8.08
N VAL A 348 -0.25 12.58 -7.94
CA VAL A 348 0.82 11.59 -8.06
C VAL A 348 1.30 11.47 -9.51
N ALA A 349 0.38 11.51 -10.48
CA ALA A 349 0.69 11.49 -11.90
C ALA A 349 1.49 12.74 -12.34
N ASP A 350 1.10 13.94 -11.87
CA ASP A 350 1.84 15.19 -12.12
C ASP A 350 3.28 15.10 -11.60
N ALA A 351 3.46 14.55 -10.40
CA ALA A 351 4.78 14.33 -9.80
C ALA A 351 5.58 13.28 -10.59
N LEU A 352 4.96 12.18 -11.02
CA LEU A 352 5.61 11.16 -11.84
C LEU A 352 6.06 11.72 -13.22
N ALA A 353 5.17 12.45 -13.90
CA ALA A 353 5.48 13.11 -15.17
C ALA A 353 6.64 14.10 -15.01
N SER A 354 6.63 14.88 -13.93
CA SER A 354 7.71 15.82 -13.60
C SER A 354 9.03 15.09 -13.33
N LEU A 355 9.01 14.00 -12.53
CA LEU A 355 10.21 13.19 -12.26
C LEU A 355 10.83 12.67 -13.56
N ILE A 356 10.01 12.13 -14.46
CA ILE A 356 10.42 11.61 -15.77
C ILE A 356 10.97 12.73 -16.67
N GLY A 357 10.31 13.90 -16.67
CA GLY A 357 10.71 15.06 -17.46
C GLY A 357 12.05 15.65 -17.03
N ASN A 358 12.27 15.69 -15.71
CA ASN A 358 13.41 16.34 -15.08
C ASN A 358 14.66 15.46 -14.93
N ASN A 359 14.55 14.14 -15.10
CA ASN A 359 15.66 13.21 -14.89
C ASN A 359 15.84 12.30 -16.11
N GLY A 360 16.90 12.53 -16.89
CA GLY A 360 17.14 11.78 -18.14
C GLY A 360 17.27 10.25 -17.94
N ILE A 361 17.75 9.82 -16.77
CA ILE A 361 17.93 8.42 -16.41
C ILE A 361 16.61 7.63 -16.37
N CYS A 362 15.47 8.29 -16.13
CA CYS A 362 14.13 7.70 -16.17
C CYS A 362 13.75 7.15 -17.56
N SER A 363 14.53 7.45 -18.60
CA SER A 363 14.34 6.93 -19.96
C SER A 363 15.39 5.88 -20.37
N SER A 364 16.18 5.37 -19.43
CA SER A 364 17.29 4.44 -19.70
C SER A 364 17.23 3.23 -18.75
N PRO A 365 16.33 2.26 -19.00
CA PRO A 365 16.24 1.07 -18.15
C PRO A 365 17.49 0.19 -18.29
N CYS A 366 18.03 -0.26 -17.16
CA CYS A 366 19.21 -1.14 -17.11
C CYS A 366 18.88 -2.62 -16.90
N LEU A 367 17.66 -2.94 -16.45
CA LEU A 367 17.18 -4.31 -16.26
C LEU A 367 15.94 -4.52 -17.10
N ASP A 368 15.82 -5.70 -17.70
CA ASP A 368 14.66 -6.01 -18.52
C ASP A 368 13.36 -6.12 -17.71
N ARG A 369 13.46 -6.41 -16.40
CA ARG A 369 12.34 -6.32 -15.44
C ARG A 369 11.75 -4.92 -15.29
N HIS A 370 12.47 -3.85 -15.66
CA HIS A 370 11.94 -2.47 -15.61
C HIS A 370 10.75 -2.27 -16.57
N SER A 371 10.52 -3.21 -17.50
CA SER A 371 9.29 -3.29 -18.30
C SER A 371 8.02 -3.27 -17.44
N GLN A 372 8.05 -3.83 -16.22
CA GLN A 372 6.93 -3.76 -15.27
C GLN A 372 6.67 -2.32 -14.82
N ASP A 373 7.72 -1.59 -14.45
CA ASP A 373 7.62 -0.23 -13.91
C ASP A 373 7.19 0.76 -15.01
N ILE A 374 7.68 0.54 -16.24
CA ILE A 374 7.23 1.24 -17.45
C ILE A 374 5.73 1.03 -17.66
N THR A 375 5.27 -0.22 -17.60
CA THR A 375 3.86 -0.56 -17.83
C THR A 375 2.95 0.07 -16.77
N LEU A 376 3.35 0.06 -15.50
CA LEU A 376 2.59 0.70 -14.41
C LEU A 376 2.51 2.21 -14.59
N ALA A 377 3.64 2.85 -14.90
CA ALA A 377 3.71 4.29 -15.07
C ALA A 377 2.91 4.77 -16.28
N LEU A 378 3.03 4.10 -17.43
CA LEU A 378 2.18 4.39 -18.58
C LEU A 378 0.71 4.20 -18.23
N THR A 379 0.34 3.11 -17.55
CA THR A 379 -1.04 2.88 -17.10
C THR A 379 -1.57 4.03 -16.22
N LEU A 380 -0.79 4.50 -15.24
CA LEU A 380 -1.19 5.64 -14.40
C LEU A 380 -1.37 6.92 -15.23
N LEU A 381 -0.43 7.22 -16.12
CA LEU A 381 -0.47 8.43 -16.94
C LEU A 381 -1.68 8.41 -17.88
N LEU A 382 -2.01 7.28 -18.50
CA LEU A 382 -3.21 7.15 -19.33
C LEU A 382 -4.49 7.35 -18.50
N LEU A 383 -4.61 6.68 -17.35
CA LEU A 383 -5.80 6.74 -16.51
C LEU A 383 -5.98 8.09 -15.78
N SER A 384 -4.93 8.91 -15.74
CA SER A 384 -4.95 10.23 -15.07
C SER A 384 -4.90 11.40 -16.06
N ASP A 385 -5.22 11.19 -17.34
CA ASP A 385 -5.26 12.23 -18.38
C ASP A 385 -3.89 12.91 -18.68
N HIS A 386 -2.79 12.16 -18.58
CA HIS A 386 -1.42 12.58 -18.90
C HIS A 386 -0.89 11.87 -20.17
N ILE A 387 -1.72 11.80 -21.20
CA ILE A 387 -1.43 11.04 -22.43
C ILE A 387 -0.21 11.61 -23.16
N ASP A 388 -0.07 12.94 -23.21
CA ASP A 388 1.07 13.59 -23.86
C ASP A 388 2.39 13.26 -23.16
N ASP A 389 2.41 13.25 -21.83
CA ASP A 389 3.59 12.85 -21.05
C ASP A 389 3.94 11.38 -21.28
N ALA A 390 2.93 10.50 -21.32
CA ALA A 390 3.11 9.08 -21.63
C ALA A 390 3.72 8.89 -23.04
N ILE A 391 3.20 9.57 -24.05
CA ILE A 391 3.70 9.53 -25.43
C ILE A 391 5.14 10.07 -25.49
N ASN A 392 5.42 11.20 -24.85
CA ASN A 392 6.73 11.83 -24.85
C ASN A 392 7.78 10.95 -24.18
N TRP A 393 7.42 10.32 -23.06
CA TRP A 393 8.30 9.37 -22.37
C TRP A 393 8.52 8.11 -23.20
N LEU A 394 7.47 7.53 -23.78
CA LEU A 394 7.57 6.36 -24.65
C LEU A 394 8.52 6.60 -25.84
N LYS A 395 8.42 7.76 -26.48
CA LYS A 395 9.34 8.15 -27.57
C LYS A 395 10.80 8.17 -27.11
N LYS A 396 11.08 8.69 -25.90
CA LYS A 396 12.43 8.70 -25.32
C LYS A 396 12.91 7.28 -25.00
N LEU A 397 12.05 6.45 -24.39
CA LEU A 397 12.34 5.04 -24.09
C LEU A 397 12.70 4.26 -25.35
N VAL A 398 11.86 4.32 -26.39
CA VAL A 398 12.09 3.62 -27.66
C VAL A 398 13.41 4.05 -28.29
N ARG A 399 13.67 5.36 -28.37
CA ARG A 399 14.92 5.90 -28.91
C ARG A 399 16.14 5.40 -28.14
N ASN A 400 16.09 5.46 -26.81
CA ASN A 400 17.22 5.09 -25.96
C ASN A 400 17.48 3.58 -26.00
N ILE A 401 16.43 2.75 -25.96
CA ILE A 401 16.54 1.29 -26.06
C ILE A 401 17.08 0.85 -27.42
N ASP A 402 16.55 1.41 -28.51
CA ASP A 402 17.05 1.12 -29.86
C ASP A 402 18.54 1.45 -29.99
N TYR A 403 18.95 2.62 -29.49
CA TYR A 403 20.36 2.99 -29.41
C TYR A 403 21.16 2.00 -28.56
N SER A 404 20.66 1.60 -27.39
CA SER A 404 21.36 0.70 -26.48
C SER A 404 21.68 -0.64 -27.13
N TYR A 405 20.70 -1.26 -27.80
CA TYR A 405 20.89 -2.54 -28.49
C TYR A 405 21.83 -2.41 -29.70
N LYS A 406 21.71 -1.34 -30.51
CA LYS A 406 22.60 -1.08 -31.64
C LYS A 406 24.05 -0.85 -31.22
N ALA A 407 24.25 -0.06 -30.17
CA ALA A 407 25.56 0.27 -29.63
C ALA A 407 26.14 -0.86 -28.76
N LYS A 408 25.29 -1.80 -28.33
CA LYS A 408 25.57 -2.80 -27.28
C LYS A 408 26.11 -2.13 -26.02
N LYS A 409 25.50 -1.01 -25.63
CA LYS A 409 25.84 -0.22 -24.45
C LYS A 409 24.58 0.18 -23.73
N TYR A 410 24.61 0.25 -22.41
CA TYR A 410 23.44 0.62 -21.61
C TYR A 410 22.21 -0.26 -21.89
N VAL A 411 22.42 -1.53 -22.24
CA VAL A 411 21.31 -2.43 -22.55
C VAL A 411 20.59 -2.85 -21.27
N PRO A 412 19.26 -3.03 -21.32
CA PRO A 412 18.56 -3.77 -20.29
C PRO A 412 19.04 -5.21 -20.30
N ILE A 413 19.68 -5.64 -19.23
CA ILE A 413 20.14 -7.04 -19.14
C ILE A 413 18.96 -7.96 -18.84
N CYS A 414 18.97 -9.15 -19.43
CA CYS A 414 17.92 -10.16 -19.24
C CYS A 414 17.97 -10.85 -17.88
N THR A 415 19.02 -10.62 -17.09
CA THR A 415 19.19 -11.16 -15.75
C THR A 415 18.74 -10.15 -14.70
N ASP A 416 18.14 -10.63 -13.61
CA ASP A 416 17.74 -9.80 -12.48
C ASP A 416 18.89 -9.46 -11.50
N SER A 417 20.10 -9.93 -11.81
CA SER A 417 21.30 -9.78 -10.99
C SER A 417 21.88 -8.37 -11.11
N LEU A 418 21.96 -7.67 -9.98
CA LEU A 418 22.66 -6.39 -9.91
C LEU A 418 24.17 -6.55 -10.11
N ASP A 419 24.73 -7.73 -9.80
CA ASP A 419 26.15 -8.01 -9.95
C ASP A 419 26.57 -8.10 -11.45
N ASP A 420 25.61 -8.35 -12.35
CA ASP A 420 25.85 -8.40 -13.79
C ASP A 420 25.88 -6.99 -14.43
N LEU A 421 25.43 -5.95 -13.71
CA LEU A 421 25.34 -4.58 -14.22
C LEU A 421 26.69 -3.85 -14.39
N PRO A 422 27.71 -3.98 -13.52
CA PRO A 422 28.89 -3.13 -13.64
C PRO A 422 29.80 -3.51 -14.82
N GLU A 423 30.10 -4.79 -15.06
CA GLU A 423 31.17 -5.18 -15.99
C GLU A 423 30.68 -5.72 -17.35
N GLU A 424 29.60 -6.51 -17.39
CA GLU A 424 29.17 -7.25 -18.59
C GLU A 424 28.00 -6.60 -19.36
N SER A 425 27.36 -5.56 -18.80
CA SER A 425 26.14 -4.93 -19.34
C SER A 425 26.39 -3.77 -20.33
N GLY A 426 27.66 -3.34 -20.47
CA GLY A 426 28.01 -2.15 -21.24
C GLY A 426 27.63 -0.82 -20.57
N TRP A 427 27.31 -0.80 -19.27
CA TRP A 427 27.10 0.43 -18.48
C TRP A 427 28.41 1.02 -17.96
N ASN A 428 29.31 0.21 -17.40
CA ASN A 428 30.68 0.65 -17.02
C ASN A 428 31.79 -0.04 -17.85
N GLY A 429 31.42 -0.93 -18.80
CA GLY A 429 32.32 -1.66 -19.72
C GLY A 429 32.29 -1.19 -21.18
N VAL A 430 33.02 -1.88 -22.07
CA VAL A 430 33.15 -1.46 -23.49
C VAL A 430 31.91 -1.82 -24.32
N GLN A 431 31.41 -3.06 -24.21
CA GLN A 431 30.19 -3.54 -24.85
C GLN A 431 29.54 -4.63 -24.00
N ALA A 432 28.22 -4.72 -24.09
CA ALA A 432 27.44 -5.76 -23.44
C ALA A 432 27.73 -7.14 -24.04
N SER A 433 27.82 -8.14 -23.17
CA SER A 433 27.92 -9.54 -23.58
C SER A 433 26.65 -9.98 -24.31
N GLY A 434 26.79 -10.78 -25.37
CA GLY A 434 25.66 -11.35 -26.11
C GLY A 434 24.67 -12.04 -25.18
N ARG A 435 25.19 -12.84 -24.23
CA ARG A 435 24.42 -13.59 -23.22
C ARG A 435 23.41 -12.72 -22.46
N LEU A 436 23.79 -11.49 -22.09
CA LEU A 436 22.93 -10.59 -21.31
C LEU A 436 21.87 -9.88 -22.15
N MET A 437 21.96 -9.99 -23.49
CA MET A 437 21.03 -9.44 -24.45
C MET A 437 20.18 -10.53 -25.13
N ASP A 438 20.32 -11.79 -24.73
CA ASP A 438 19.71 -12.93 -25.46
C ASP A 438 18.17 -12.88 -25.47
N THR A 439 17.55 -12.26 -24.47
CA THR A 439 16.08 -12.14 -24.37
C THR A 439 15.65 -10.76 -23.91
N SER A 440 14.48 -10.29 -24.36
CA SER A 440 13.91 -9.03 -23.86
C SER A 440 12.37 -9.00 -23.84
N TRP A 441 11.83 -8.72 -22.66
CA TRP A 441 10.48 -8.23 -22.40
C TRP A 441 10.36 -6.75 -22.77
N THR A 442 11.37 -5.93 -22.49
CA THR A 442 11.33 -4.48 -22.71
C THR A 442 11.02 -4.14 -24.17
N LEU A 443 11.64 -4.82 -25.15
CA LEU A 443 11.37 -4.59 -26.56
C LEU A 443 9.90 -4.85 -26.92
N ALA A 444 9.34 -5.98 -26.45
CA ALA A 444 7.95 -6.34 -26.69
C ALA A 444 6.97 -5.39 -25.99
N THR A 445 7.28 -4.99 -24.75
CA THR A 445 6.50 -4.03 -23.96
C THR A 445 6.46 -2.67 -24.67
N LEU A 446 7.59 -2.14 -25.12
CA LEU A 446 7.65 -0.86 -25.82
C LEU A 446 6.94 -0.91 -27.19
N ALA A 447 7.05 -2.01 -27.92
CA ALA A 447 6.28 -2.23 -29.15
C ALA A 447 4.77 -2.24 -28.86
N GLY A 448 4.32 -3.00 -27.86
CA GLY A 448 2.92 -3.03 -27.46
C GLY A 448 2.36 -1.67 -27.04
N TRP A 449 3.09 -0.93 -26.20
CA TRP A 449 2.69 0.42 -25.80
C TRP A 449 2.72 1.42 -26.96
N SER A 450 3.65 1.27 -27.91
CA SER A 450 3.66 2.08 -29.14
C SER A 450 2.42 1.83 -29.99
N ALA A 451 1.95 0.59 -30.09
CA ALA A 451 0.69 0.28 -30.77
C ALA A 451 -0.54 0.79 -30.00
N ILE A 452 -0.54 0.70 -28.67
CA ILE A 452 -1.63 1.23 -27.82
C ILE A 452 -1.76 2.75 -27.96
N LEU A 453 -0.66 3.49 -27.91
CA LEU A 453 -0.64 4.96 -27.94
C LEU A 453 -0.59 5.57 -29.35
N ASP A 454 -0.92 4.79 -30.38
CA ASP A 454 -0.86 5.18 -31.79
C ASP A 454 0.50 5.72 -32.29
N GLN A 455 1.59 5.30 -31.67
CA GLN A 455 2.94 5.68 -32.10
C GLN A 455 3.47 4.66 -33.13
N ASN A 456 2.77 4.58 -34.26
CA ASN A 456 3.05 3.61 -35.33
C ASN A 456 4.49 3.71 -35.84
N ASP A 457 5.02 4.92 -35.98
CA ASP A 457 6.41 5.16 -36.40
C ASP A 457 7.44 4.56 -35.43
N ARG A 458 7.13 4.57 -34.12
CA ARG A 458 7.98 3.97 -33.08
C ARG A 458 7.87 2.46 -33.06
N TYR A 459 6.66 1.93 -33.23
CA TYR A 459 6.45 0.50 -33.38
C TYR A 459 7.22 -0.06 -34.58
N GLU A 460 7.03 0.54 -35.76
CA GLU A 460 7.63 0.08 -37.02
C GLU A 460 9.16 0.18 -36.99
N LEU A 461 9.71 1.20 -36.32
CA LEU A 461 11.13 1.28 -36.03
C LEU A 461 11.60 0.05 -35.22
N LEU A 462 10.98 -0.26 -34.08
CA LEU A 462 11.37 -1.41 -33.28
C LEU A 462 11.25 -2.73 -34.06
N ALA A 463 10.14 -2.93 -34.77
CA ALA A 463 9.92 -4.15 -35.57
C ALA A 463 11.00 -4.34 -36.65
N LYS A 464 11.40 -3.25 -37.32
CA LYS A 464 12.49 -3.26 -38.29
C LYS A 464 13.83 -3.60 -37.63
N GLU A 465 14.16 -2.90 -36.54
CA GLU A 465 15.48 -2.99 -35.91
C GLU A 465 15.70 -4.33 -35.18
N CYS A 466 14.63 -4.95 -34.66
CA CYS A 466 14.66 -6.34 -34.19
C CYS A 466 15.11 -7.31 -35.28
N ARG A 467 14.70 -7.10 -36.53
CA ARG A 467 15.09 -7.96 -37.66
C ARG A 467 16.47 -7.63 -38.23
N GLU A 468 16.83 -6.35 -38.28
CA GLU A 468 18.03 -5.89 -38.99
C GLU A 468 19.24 -5.72 -38.06
N SER A 469 19.07 -4.99 -36.95
CA SER A 469 20.18 -4.54 -36.10
C SER A 469 20.50 -5.50 -34.95
N TYR A 470 19.49 -6.18 -34.41
CA TYR A 470 19.67 -7.11 -33.28
C TYR A 470 18.84 -8.42 -33.43
N PRO A 471 19.01 -9.17 -34.54
CA PRO A 471 18.25 -10.40 -34.84
C PRO A 471 18.50 -11.57 -33.89
N GLY A 472 19.52 -11.48 -33.03
CA GLY A 472 19.82 -12.52 -32.03
C GLY A 472 19.03 -12.37 -30.73
N VAL A 473 18.29 -11.27 -30.54
CA VAL A 473 17.52 -11.01 -29.32
C VAL A 473 16.17 -11.70 -29.41
N CYS A 474 15.90 -12.61 -28.48
CA CYS A 474 14.59 -13.25 -28.34
C CYS A 474 13.62 -12.28 -27.66
N VAL A 475 12.82 -11.59 -28.47
CA VAL A 475 11.71 -10.76 -27.99
C VAL A 475 10.64 -11.70 -27.41
N GLN A 476 10.19 -11.44 -26.18
CA GLN A 476 9.25 -12.34 -25.50
C GLN A 476 8.30 -11.58 -24.57
N LEU A 477 7.18 -12.21 -24.21
CA LEU A 477 6.27 -11.76 -23.15
C LEU A 477 5.75 -12.96 -22.35
N TRP A 478 5.65 -12.82 -21.03
CA TRP A 478 5.10 -13.86 -20.17
C TRP A 478 3.57 -13.78 -20.09
N HIS A 479 2.90 -14.90 -20.34
CA HIS A 479 1.46 -15.07 -20.21
C HIS A 479 1.15 -16.08 -19.09
N PRO A 480 0.37 -15.69 -18.07
CA PRO A 480 0.02 -16.58 -16.97
C PRO A 480 -0.92 -17.71 -17.40
N ASP A 481 -1.08 -18.70 -16.52
CA ASP A 481 -2.14 -19.71 -16.60
C ASP A 481 -3.12 -19.57 -15.42
N GLU A 482 -4.07 -20.50 -15.29
CA GLU A 482 -5.08 -20.51 -14.22
C GLU A 482 -4.51 -20.57 -12.80
N ALA A 483 -3.23 -20.96 -12.63
CA ALA A 483 -2.57 -21.01 -11.33
C ALA A 483 -2.07 -19.63 -10.85
N LEU A 484 -2.13 -18.58 -11.67
CA LEU A 484 -1.63 -17.23 -11.34
C LEU A 484 -1.93 -16.79 -9.90
N TYR A 485 -3.20 -16.77 -9.52
CA TYR A 485 -3.63 -16.22 -8.22
C TYR A 485 -3.29 -17.13 -7.03
N LYS A 486 -2.78 -18.35 -7.26
CA LYS A 486 -2.18 -19.18 -6.21
C LYS A 486 -0.80 -18.68 -5.81
N HIS A 487 -0.08 -18.02 -6.72
CA HIS A 487 1.31 -17.61 -6.53
C HIS A 487 1.50 -16.09 -6.47
N LEU A 488 0.65 -15.31 -7.18
CA LEU A 488 0.79 -13.87 -7.38
C LEU A 488 1.01 -13.08 -6.08
N TYR A 489 0.25 -13.41 -5.04
CA TYR A 489 0.27 -12.65 -3.78
C TYR A 489 1.34 -13.13 -2.79
N LEU A 490 2.07 -14.21 -3.10
CA LEU A 490 3.06 -14.79 -2.20
C LEU A 490 4.50 -14.48 -2.63
N GLY A 491 4.77 -14.49 -3.94
CA GLY A 491 6.11 -14.42 -4.52
C GLY A 491 6.12 -14.16 -6.03
N GLN A 492 7.22 -14.56 -6.67
CA GLN A 492 7.43 -14.39 -8.11
C GLN A 492 6.67 -15.44 -8.91
N ALA A 493 5.43 -15.12 -9.29
CA ALA A 493 4.53 -16.11 -9.88
C ALA A 493 5.02 -16.70 -11.21
N HIS A 494 5.78 -15.93 -11.99
CA HIS A 494 6.28 -16.35 -13.31
C HIS A 494 7.31 -17.49 -13.24
N PHE A 495 7.88 -17.80 -12.07
CA PHE A 495 8.71 -18.99 -11.88
C PHE A 495 7.89 -20.27 -11.62
N ASP A 496 6.65 -20.12 -11.16
CA ASP A 496 5.79 -21.24 -10.77
C ASP A 496 4.69 -21.54 -11.81
N CYS A 497 4.29 -20.57 -12.63
CA CYS A 497 3.17 -20.70 -13.55
C CYS A 497 3.29 -19.86 -14.84
N GLY A 498 2.46 -20.21 -15.83
CA GLY A 498 2.41 -19.54 -17.12
C GLY A 498 3.46 -20.00 -18.13
N ALA A 499 3.48 -19.33 -19.28
CA ALA A 499 4.40 -19.59 -20.38
C ALA A 499 4.80 -18.29 -21.07
N SER A 500 6.03 -18.23 -21.60
CA SER A 500 6.46 -17.12 -22.44
C SER A 500 6.02 -17.34 -23.89
N GLU A 501 5.41 -16.34 -24.49
CA GLU A 501 5.34 -16.19 -25.94
C GLU A 501 6.73 -15.79 -26.42
N ALA A 502 7.44 -16.73 -27.06
CA ALA A 502 8.82 -16.55 -27.47
C ALA A 502 9.19 -17.50 -28.64
N PRO A 503 9.95 -17.02 -29.65
CA PRO A 503 10.20 -15.60 -29.94
C PRO A 503 8.95 -14.93 -30.53
N ILE A 504 8.78 -13.64 -30.23
CA ILE A 504 7.77 -12.79 -30.85
C ILE A 504 8.36 -12.17 -32.11
N ASP A 505 7.86 -12.61 -33.27
CA ASP A 505 8.16 -11.96 -34.55
C ASP A 505 7.26 -10.73 -34.73
N LEU A 506 7.77 -9.55 -34.34
CA LEU A 506 7.01 -8.29 -34.46
C LEU A 506 6.62 -8.03 -35.93
N PRO A 507 5.31 -7.97 -36.26
CA PRO A 507 4.85 -7.63 -37.59
C PRO A 507 5.41 -6.31 -38.11
N GLU A 508 5.49 -6.13 -39.43
CA GLU A 508 6.02 -4.88 -40.00
C GLU A 508 5.16 -3.65 -39.70
N ARG A 509 3.85 -3.82 -39.53
CA ARG A 509 2.90 -2.73 -39.31
C ARG A 509 2.18 -2.88 -37.97
N ALA A 510 1.99 -1.75 -37.29
CA ALA A 510 1.33 -1.71 -35.99
C ALA A 510 -0.11 -2.27 -36.01
N ASP A 511 -0.84 -2.13 -37.12
CA ASP A 511 -2.20 -2.67 -37.27
C ASP A 511 -2.25 -4.18 -37.07
N ALA A 512 -1.29 -4.91 -37.66
CA ALA A 512 -1.21 -6.36 -37.53
C ALA A 512 -0.89 -6.78 -36.09
N TRP A 513 -0.11 -5.97 -35.37
CA TRP A 513 0.13 -6.18 -33.94
C TRP A 513 -1.10 -5.90 -33.09
N ARG A 514 -1.89 -4.86 -33.42
CA ARG A 514 -3.19 -4.62 -32.76
C ARG A 514 -4.16 -5.78 -32.98
N ASP A 515 -4.17 -6.40 -34.16
CA ASP A 515 -4.98 -7.58 -34.44
C ASP A 515 -4.51 -8.81 -33.65
N HIS A 516 -3.20 -8.98 -33.50
CA HIS A 516 -2.64 -9.98 -32.61
C HIS A 516 -3.03 -9.74 -31.14
N ILE A 517 -2.95 -8.50 -30.66
CA ILE A 517 -3.43 -8.11 -29.31
C ILE A 517 -4.91 -8.46 -29.13
N ARG A 518 -5.77 -8.13 -30.10
CA ARG A 518 -7.20 -8.47 -30.07
C ARG A 518 -7.42 -9.98 -30.03
N THR A 519 -6.60 -10.75 -30.73
CA THR A 519 -6.65 -12.23 -30.70
C THR A 519 -6.34 -12.77 -29.31
N ILE A 520 -5.32 -12.22 -28.63
CA ILE A 520 -5.00 -12.59 -27.24
C ILE A 520 -6.14 -12.20 -26.30
N LEU A 521 -6.72 -11.01 -26.45
CA LEU A 521 -7.87 -10.57 -25.65
C LEU A 521 -9.15 -11.39 -25.90
N ALA A 522 -9.25 -12.08 -27.04
CA ALA A 522 -10.36 -12.99 -27.34
C ALA A 522 -10.07 -14.45 -26.94
N SER A 523 -8.88 -14.74 -26.42
CA SER A 523 -8.46 -16.08 -25.99
C SER A 523 -8.74 -16.33 -24.50
N ASP A 524 -8.43 -17.54 -24.04
CA ASP A 524 -8.56 -17.93 -22.62
C ASP A 524 -7.72 -17.03 -21.68
N GLN A 525 -6.72 -16.31 -22.18
CA GLN A 525 -5.95 -15.34 -21.39
C GLN A 525 -6.82 -14.23 -20.79
N ALA A 526 -7.89 -13.80 -21.48
CA ALA A 526 -8.83 -12.83 -20.93
C ALA A 526 -9.55 -13.35 -19.68
N SER A 527 -9.91 -14.64 -19.69
CA SER A 527 -10.57 -15.28 -18.55
C SER A 527 -9.67 -15.30 -17.30
N ILE A 528 -8.35 -15.37 -17.47
CA ILE A 528 -7.39 -15.29 -16.35
C ILE A 528 -7.44 -13.91 -15.71
N ALA A 529 -7.49 -12.83 -16.48
CA ALA A 529 -7.63 -11.48 -15.93
C ALA A 529 -8.98 -11.29 -15.21
N GLU A 530 -10.06 -11.83 -15.77
CA GLU A 530 -11.41 -11.80 -15.17
C GLU A 530 -11.56 -12.69 -13.92
N ALA A 531 -10.68 -13.69 -13.78
CA ALA A 531 -10.62 -14.56 -12.61
C ALA A 531 -10.00 -13.90 -11.38
N SER A 532 -9.49 -12.66 -11.48
CA SER A 532 -8.87 -11.94 -10.36
C SER A 532 -9.78 -11.88 -9.13
N PRO A 533 -9.37 -12.49 -8.00
CA PRO A 533 -10.13 -12.36 -6.77
C PRO A 533 -10.09 -10.93 -6.24
N ALA A 534 -9.00 -10.19 -6.49
CA ALA A 534 -8.86 -8.81 -6.08
C ALA A 534 -9.81 -7.88 -6.87
N ALA A 535 -9.94 -8.08 -8.18
CA ALA A 535 -10.89 -7.34 -9.01
C ALA A 535 -12.34 -7.59 -8.58
N ARG A 536 -12.71 -8.86 -8.31
CA ARG A 536 -14.04 -9.23 -7.81
C ARG A 536 -14.36 -8.63 -6.44
N ALA A 537 -13.33 -8.36 -5.63
CA ALA A 537 -13.44 -7.69 -4.35
C ALA A 537 -13.39 -6.15 -4.44
N GLY A 538 -13.31 -5.59 -5.64
CA GLY A 538 -13.28 -4.14 -5.85
C GLY A 538 -11.91 -3.49 -5.62
N ILE A 539 -10.83 -4.27 -5.60
CA ILE A 539 -9.45 -3.78 -5.37
C ILE A 539 -8.46 -4.31 -6.43
N PRO A 540 -8.74 -4.19 -7.74
CA PRO A 540 -7.89 -4.75 -8.81
C PRO A 540 -6.43 -4.28 -8.78
N VAL A 541 -6.14 -3.11 -8.18
CA VAL A 541 -4.76 -2.63 -8.00
C VAL A 541 -3.87 -3.60 -7.21
N LEU A 542 -4.45 -4.46 -6.38
CA LEU A 542 -3.68 -5.39 -5.56
C LEU A 542 -2.85 -6.37 -6.42
N ASP A 543 -3.35 -6.76 -7.59
CA ASP A 543 -2.61 -7.60 -8.54
C ASP A 543 -1.37 -6.88 -9.08
N LEU A 544 -1.50 -5.57 -9.35
CA LEU A 544 -0.41 -4.72 -9.85
C LEU A 544 0.62 -4.43 -8.74
N ILE A 545 0.15 -4.21 -7.51
CA ILE A 545 1.02 -4.09 -6.33
C ILE A 545 1.83 -5.38 -6.16
N ALA A 546 1.18 -6.55 -6.30
CA ALA A 546 1.84 -7.84 -6.20
C ALA A 546 2.92 -8.02 -7.28
N CYS A 547 2.60 -7.69 -8.54
CA CYS A 547 3.55 -7.73 -9.66
C CYS A 547 4.80 -6.91 -9.33
N ARG A 548 4.65 -5.63 -9.00
CA ARG A 548 5.79 -4.76 -8.64
C ARG A 548 6.53 -5.23 -7.39
N HIS A 549 5.80 -5.61 -6.34
CA HIS A 549 6.39 -5.94 -5.05
C HIS A 549 7.28 -7.18 -5.13
N PHE A 550 6.86 -8.18 -5.91
CA PHE A 550 7.63 -9.41 -6.09
C PHE A 550 8.53 -9.40 -7.32
N SER A 551 8.42 -8.40 -8.19
CA SER A 551 9.06 -8.40 -9.52
C SER A 551 8.53 -9.51 -10.43
N THR A 552 7.21 -9.72 -10.42
CA THR A 552 6.53 -10.54 -11.42
C THR A 552 6.16 -9.65 -12.61
N PRO A 553 6.45 -10.06 -13.87
CA PRO A 553 6.04 -9.31 -15.05
C PRO A 553 4.54 -9.07 -15.07
N ILE A 554 4.10 -7.90 -15.52
CA ILE A 554 2.68 -7.60 -15.64
C ILE A 554 2.13 -8.33 -16.87
N PRO A 555 1.14 -9.23 -16.71
CA PRO A 555 0.63 -9.98 -17.84
C PRO A 555 0.10 -9.06 -18.96
N PRO A 556 0.41 -9.34 -20.24
CA PRO A 556 -0.02 -8.54 -21.37
C PRO A 556 -1.51 -8.20 -21.38
N VAL A 557 -2.36 -9.16 -21.02
CA VAL A 557 -3.81 -9.01 -20.93
C VAL A 557 -4.28 -7.85 -20.01
N PHE A 558 -3.47 -7.43 -19.03
CA PHE A 558 -3.82 -6.29 -18.17
C PHE A 558 -3.73 -4.95 -18.89
N TRP A 559 -2.78 -4.77 -19.82
CA TRP A 559 -2.55 -3.50 -20.49
C TRP A 559 -2.94 -3.52 -21.97
N TYR A 560 -3.03 -4.70 -22.61
CA TYR A 560 -3.59 -4.88 -23.94
C TYR A 560 -5.03 -4.37 -24.08
N ARG A 561 -5.82 -4.41 -23.01
CA ARG A 561 -7.19 -3.87 -22.99
C ARG A 561 -7.29 -2.39 -23.41
N PHE A 562 -6.20 -1.63 -23.28
CA PHE A 562 -6.15 -0.25 -23.75
C PHE A 562 -6.24 -0.13 -25.28
N VAL A 563 -5.90 -1.18 -26.05
CA VAL A 563 -6.17 -1.22 -27.49
C VAL A 563 -7.66 -1.14 -27.77
N SER A 564 -8.48 -1.92 -27.06
CA SER A 564 -9.94 -1.90 -27.24
C SER A 564 -10.55 -0.57 -26.81
N ALA A 565 -9.96 0.08 -25.80
CA ALA A 565 -10.40 1.38 -25.30
C ALA A 565 -10.03 2.55 -26.22
N LEU A 566 -8.99 2.43 -27.05
CA LEU A 566 -8.50 3.49 -27.96
C LEU A 566 -8.82 3.23 -29.44
N PHE A 567 -8.98 1.96 -29.82
CA PHE A 567 -9.27 1.49 -31.17
C PHE A 567 -10.35 0.41 -31.16
N PRO A 568 -11.61 0.76 -30.82
CA PRO A 568 -12.70 -0.20 -30.82
C PRO A 568 -12.90 -0.78 -32.22
N SER A 569 -13.34 -2.04 -32.27
CA SER A 569 -13.57 -2.82 -33.49
C SER A 569 -14.51 -2.15 -34.50
N ASP A 570 -15.30 -1.19 -34.02
CA ASP A 570 -16.41 -0.58 -34.75
C ASP A 570 -15.98 0.74 -35.43
N GLY A 571 -14.71 1.14 -35.28
CA GLY A 571 -14.14 2.36 -35.89
C GLY A 571 -14.60 3.67 -35.25
N SER A 572 -15.30 3.61 -34.12
CA SER A 572 -15.63 4.79 -33.30
C SER A 572 -14.36 5.31 -32.63
N ASN A 573 -14.04 6.60 -32.78
CA ASN A 573 -12.94 7.21 -32.03
C ASN A 573 -13.42 7.45 -30.60
N PRO A 574 -12.87 6.79 -29.58
CA PRO A 574 -13.28 7.01 -28.20
C PRO A 574 -12.61 8.31 -27.74
N GLY A 575 -13.37 9.40 -27.76
CA GLY A 575 -13.05 10.54 -26.92
C GLY A 575 -13.04 10.04 -25.48
N PHE A 576 -11.91 10.20 -24.80
CA PHE A 576 -11.69 9.87 -23.37
C PHE A 576 -12.76 10.55 -22.49
N VAL A 577 -13.97 9.98 -22.34
CA VAL A 577 -14.98 10.49 -21.40
C VAL A 577 -15.95 9.42 -20.87
N GLU A 578 -16.27 8.33 -21.58
CA GLU A 578 -17.38 7.46 -21.17
C GLU A 578 -16.95 6.05 -20.74
N GLN A 579 -16.24 5.98 -19.61
CA GLN A 579 -16.32 4.86 -18.67
C GLN A 579 -15.83 5.37 -17.32
N LYS A 580 -16.71 6.16 -16.67
CA LYS A 580 -16.64 6.50 -15.25
C LYS A 580 -17.19 5.35 -14.42
#